data_AF-A0A1A2YPE3-F1
#
_entry.id   AF-A0A1A2YPE3-F1
#
_cell.length_a   1.000
_cell.length_b   1.000
_cell.length_c   1.000
_cell.angle_alpha   90.00
_cell.angle_beta   90.00
_cell.angle_gamma   90.00
#
_symmetry.space_group_name_H-M   'P 1'
#
loop_
_entity.id
_entity.type
_entity.pdbx_description
1 polymer ?
#
loop_
_entity_poly.entity_id
_entity_poly.type
_entity_poly.pdbx_seq_one_letter_code
_entity_poly.pdbx_strand_id
1 'polypeptide(L)'
;MSNSLSTKIIASVGLALLGAATTNAIAAANPLPSPPPLAGPINSVDGWGGDKTVACDNGTLYVSGGNHVVTVTGNCDVLNVSGVGHKVTVDSANSIMVSGNSNDITYHSGTPAVNNTGNQNVVHQG
;
A
#
# COMPACT_ATOMS: atom_id res chain seq x y z
N MET A 1 20.15 24.37 -4.00
CA MET A 1 19.16 24.53 -2.91
C MET A 1 19.20 23.26 -2.09
N SER A 2 19.86 23.37 -0.95
CA SER A 2 20.06 22.31 0.04
C SER A 2 18.74 21.94 0.71
N ASN A 3 18.56 20.66 1.07
CA ASN A 3 18.29 20.35 2.47
C ASN A 3 18.63 18.90 2.83
N SER A 4 19.35 18.81 3.95
CA SER A 4 19.99 17.65 4.58
C SER A 4 19.10 17.10 5.70
N LEU A 5 19.21 15.81 6.02
CA LEU A 5 19.07 15.16 7.36
C LEU A 5 19.00 13.63 7.13
N SER A 6 19.72 12.70 7.76
CA SER A 6 20.82 12.69 8.70
C SER A 6 21.36 11.26 8.72
N THR A 7 22.44 10.96 7.98
CA THR A 7 23.07 9.62 7.99
C THR A 7 24.18 9.60 9.04
N LYS A 8 23.90 8.98 10.19
CA LYS A 8 24.95 8.66 11.18
C LYS A 8 25.75 7.45 10.70
N ILE A 9 26.97 7.71 10.26
CA ILE A 9 28.01 6.73 9.90
C ILE A 9 28.54 6.10 11.20
N ILE A 10 28.42 4.78 11.34
CA ILE A 10 29.15 4.03 12.37
C ILE A 10 30.39 3.46 11.69
N ALA A 11 31.55 4.05 11.98
CA ALA A 11 32.85 3.51 11.62
C ALA A 11 33.22 2.40 12.61
N SER A 12 33.57 1.22 12.11
CA SER A 12 34.39 0.27 12.86
C SER A 12 35.44 -0.33 11.91
N VAL A 13 36.69 -0.29 12.38
CA VAL A 13 37.91 -0.61 11.66
C VAL A 13 38.09 -2.13 11.58
N GLY A 14 38.28 -2.64 10.37
CA GLY A 14 38.68 -4.02 10.11
C GLY A 14 39.55 -4.06 8.85
N LEU A 15 40.86 -4.15 9.05
CA LEU A 15 41.90 -4.25 8.03
C LEU A 15 42.06 -5.71 7.59
N ALA A 16 41.75 -6.06 6.32
CA ALA A 16 42.44 -7.11 5.55
C ALA A 16 41.81 -7.43 4.17
N LEU A 17 42.64 -7.27 3.12
CA LEU A 17 42.87 -8.15 1.96
C LEU A 17 41.85 -8.24 0.80
N LEU A 18 42.44 -8.28 -0.41
CA LEU A 18 41.87 -8.14 -1.74
C LEU A 18 40.93 -9.29 -2.15
N GLY A 19 39.83 -8.94 -2.81
CA GLY A 19 39.00 -9.88 -3.57
C GLY A 19 37.84 -9.15 -4.26
N ALA A 20 38.00 -8.82 -5.53
CA ALA A 20 36.92 -8.27 -6.35
C ALA A 20 35.88 -9.37 -6.63
N ALA A 21 34.72 -9.27 -6.00
CA ALA A 21 33.50 -9.91 -6.46
C ALA A 21 32.35 -8.93 -6.22
N THR A 22 31.89 -8.29 -7.28
CA THR A 22 30.66 -7.49 -7.28
C THR A 22 29.48 -8.44 -7.04
N THR A 23 29.17 -8.71 -5.77
CA THR A 23 27.93 -9.39 -5.41
C THR A 23 26.80 -8.41 -5.66
N ASN A 24 26.14 -8.54 -6.80
CA ASN A 24 24.81 -7.97 -7.00
C ASN A 24 23.90 -8.64 -5.97
N ALA A 25 23.70 -7.99 -4.83
CA ALA A 25 22.66 -8.35 -3.90
C ALA A 25 21.32 -8.04 -4.58
N ILE A 26 20.76 -9.03 -5.27
CA ILE A 26 19.31 -9.09 -5.49
C ILE A 26 18.71 -9.15 -4.08
N ALA A 27 18.22 -8.01 -3.61
CA ALA A 27 17.40 -7.95 -2.41
C ALA A 27 16.30 -9.00 -2.60
N ALA A 28 16.33 -10.06 -1.81
CA ALA A 28 15.21 -10.96 -1.69
C ALA A 28 14.02 -10.08 -1.34
N ALA A 29 13.05 -9.96 -2.25
CA ALA A 29 11.80 -9.30 -1.96
C ALA A 29 11.29 -9.95 -0.67
N ASN A 30 11.21 -9.19 0.41
CA ASN A 30 10.63 -9.67 1.66
C ASN A 30 9.32 -10.38 1.29
N PRO A 31 9.10 -11.64 1.73
CA PRO A 31 7.80 -12.26 1.52
C PRO A 31 6.77 -11.30 2.13
N LEU A 32 5.88 -10.77 1.28
CA LEU A 32 4.80 -9.92 1.75
C LEU A 32 4.11 -10.67 2.89
N PRO A 33 3.73 -9.99 3.98
CA PRO A 33 2.84 -10.61 4.95
C PRO A 33 1.65 -11.17 4.18
N SER A 34 1.44 -12.48 4.29
CA SER A 34 0.30 -13.16 3.69
C SER A 34 -0.96 -12.43 4.17
N PRO A 35 -1.85 -12.00 3.25
CA PRO A 35 -3.07 -11.32 3.67
C PRO A 35 -3.81 -12.21 4.68
N PRO A 36 -4.38 -11.63 5.75
CA PRO A 36 -5.14 -12.39 6.74
C PRO A 36 -6.24 -13.20 6.03
N PRO A 37 -6.58 -14.41 6.53
CA PRO A 37 -7.59 -15.26 5.90
C PRO A 37 -8.91 -14.49 5.74
N LEU A 38 -9.34 -14.36 4.49
CA LEU A 38 -10.56 -13.70 4.05
C LEU A 38 -11.78 -14.38 4.70
N ALA A 39 -12.47 -13.68 5.60
CA ALA A 39 -13.70 -14.19 6.24
C ALA A 39 -15.00 -13.65 5.62
N GLY A 40 -14.94 -12.92 4.50
CA GLY A 40 -16.10 -12.29 3.86
C GLY A 40 -16.06 -12.26 2.33
N PRO A 41 -17.04 -11.58 1.69
CA PRO A 41 -17.17 -11.52 0.23
C PRO A 41 -15.98 -10.85 -0.44
N ILE A 42 -15.63 -11.31 -1.65
CA ILE A 42 -14.50 -10.79 -2.42
C ILE A 42 -15.01 -9.98 -3.59
N ASN A 43 -14.67 -8.70 -3.59
CA ASN A 43 -15.05 -7.75 -4.63
C ASN A 43 -13.82 -7.21 -5.35
N SER A 44 -13.97 -6.92 -6.64
CA SER A 44 -12.91 -6.31 -7.47
C SER A 44 -13.46 -5.12 -8.25
N VAL A 45 -12.67 -4.05 -8.32
CA VAL A 45 -12.87 -2.92 -9.22
C VAL A 45 -11.64 -2.81 -10.09
N ASP A 46 -11.82 -2.96 -11.39
CA ASP A 46 -10.76 -2.95 -12.39
C ASP A 46 -11.14 -2.08 -13.61
N GLY A 47 -10.17 -1.85 -14.50
CA GLY A 47 -10.33 -1.02 -15.70
C GLY A 47 -9.74 0.39 -15.54
N TRP A 48 -10.26 1.36 -16.29
CA TRP A 48 -9.76 2.73 -16.29
C TRP A 48 -10.90 3.73 -16.15
N GLY A 49 -10.85 4.53 -15.09
CA GLY A 49 -11.82 5.59 -14.84
C GLY A 49 -13.22 5.10 -14.45
N GLY A 50 -13.98 6.03 -13.87
CA GLY A 50 -15.38 5.83 -13.51
C GLY A 50 -15.61 5.72 -12.01
N ASP A 51 -16.87 5.96 -11.64
CA ASP A 51 -17.32 5.99 -10.26
C ASP A 51 -18.00 4.67 -9.93
N LYS A 52 -17.58 4.04 -8.82
CA LYS A 52 -18.11 2.75 -8.37
C LYS A 52 -18.42 2.80 -6.88
N THR A 53 -19.55 2.23 -6.50
CA THR A 53 -19.91 2.00 -5.10
C THR A 53 -19.93 0.51 -4.83
N VAL A 54 -19.22 0.07 -3.79
CA VAL A 54 -19.06 -1.34 -3.43
C VAL A 54 -19.32 -1.53 -1.94
N ALA A 55 -20.17 -2.49 -1.57
CA ALA A 55 -20.33 -2.91 -0.19
C ALA A 55 -19.28 -3.98 0.16
N CYS A 56 -18.57 -3.78 1.26
CA CYS A 56 -17.47 -4.67 1.64
C CYS A 56 -17.90 -5.80 2.58
N ASP A 57 -18.88 -5.56 3.46
CA ASP A 57 -19.51 -6.56 4.35
C ASP A 57 -18.53 -7.48 5.10
N ASN A 58 -17.49 -6.90 5.74
CA ASN A 58 -16.36 -7.60 6.39
C ASN A 58 -15.59 -8.52 5.44
N GLY A 59 -15.56 -8.16 4.17
CA GLY A 59 -14.89 -8.87 3.11
C GLY A 59 -13.57 -8.22 2.70
N THR A 60 -13.14 -8.56 1.49
CA THR A 60 -11.93 -7.99 0.88
C THR A 60 -12.26 -7.35 -0.45
N LEU A 61 -11.77 -6.12 -0.63
CA LEU A 61 -11.92 -5.36 -1.85
C LEU A 61 -10.56 -5.17 -2.53
N TYR A 62 -10.50 -5.54 -3.80
CA TYR A 62 -9.38 -5.27 -4.69
C TYR A 62 -9.74 -4.12 -5.63
N VAL A 63 -8.89 -3.11 -5.70
CA VAL A 63 -9.00 -2.00 -6.65
C VAL A 63 -7.74 -2.01 -7.50
N SER A 64 -7.92 -2.07 -8.81
CA SER A 64 -6.81 -2.07 -9.75
C SER A 64 -7.07 -1.24 -11.02
N GLY A 65 -6.01 -0.99 -11.78
CA GLY A 65 -6.09 -0.20 -13.02
C GLY A 65 -5.68 1.26 -12.82
N GLY A 66 -6.53 2.22 -13.20
CA GLY A 66 -6.20 3.64 -13.00
C GLY A 66 -7.38 4.61 -12.99
N ASN A 67 -7.21 5.73 -12.27
CA ASN A 67 -8.14 6.87 -12.20
C ASN A 67 -9.59 6.53 -11.79
N HIS A 68 -9.79 5.47 -11.00
CA HIS A 68 -11.12 5.14 -10.46
C HIS A 68 -11.47 5.98 -9.22
N VAL A 69 -12.75 6.29 -9.07
CA VAL A 69 -13.33 6.84 -7.83
C VAL A 69 -14.19 5.76 -7.20
N VAL A 70 -13.72 5.18 -6.10
CA VAL A 70 -14.39 4.04 -5.44
C VAL A 70 -14.93 4.46 -4.09
N THR A 71 -16.23 4.31 -3.88
CA THR A 71 -16.89 4.49 -2.58
C THR A 71 -17.17 3.12 -1.99
N VAL A 72 -16.62 2.85 -0.81
CA VAL A 72 -16.70 1.56 -0.14
C VAL A 72 -17.54 1.71 1.12
N THR A 73 -18.69 1.04 1.14
CA THR A 73 -19.64 1.13 2.24
C THR A 73 -19.49 -0.06 3.19
N GLY A 74 -19.64 0.21 4.49
CA GLY A 74 -19.51 -0.78 5.56
C GLY A 74 -18.06 -1.01 6.03
N ASN A 75 -17.84 -2.10 6.76
CA ASN A 75 -16.51 -2.47 7.24
C ASN A 75 -15.79 -3.38 6.25
N CYS A 76 -14.58 -3.04 5.84
CA CYS A 76 -13.69 -3.93 5.09
C CYS A 76 -12.68 -4.58 6.03
N ASP A 77 -12.51 -5.89 5.96
CA ASP A 77 -11.37 -6.52 6.63
C ASP A 77 -10.06 -6.14 5.93
N VAL A 78 -10.05 -6.21 4.59
CA VAL A 78 -8.88 -5.88 3.77
C VAL A 78 -9.29 -5.03 2.57
N LEU A 79 -8.69 -3.85 2.44
CA LEU A 79 -8.76 -3.02 1.24
C LEU A 79 -7.40 -3.03 0.54
N ASN A 80 -7.34 -3.56 -0.69
CA ASN A 80 -6.13 -3.59 -1.50
C ASN A 80 -6.31 -2.70 -2.73
N VAL A 81 -5.48 -1.66 -2.84
CA VAL A 81 -5.50 -0.71 -3.95
C VAL A 81 -4.16 -0.80 -4.68
N SER A 82 -4.20 -1.08 -5.98
CA SER A 82 -3.01 -1.33 -6.80
C SER A 82 -3.13 -0.65 -8.16
N GLY A 83 -2.39 0.43 -8.39
CA GLY A 83 -2.48 1.13 -9.67
C GLY A 83 -2.09 2.60 -9.60
N VAL A 84 -2.72 3.42 -10.44
CA VAL A 84 -2.39 4.84 -10.60
C VAL A 84 -3.60 5.74 -10.41
N GLY A 85 -3.47 6.77 -9.56
CA GLY A 85 -4.45 7.85 -9.49
C GLY A 85 -5.82 7.45 -8.93
N HIS A 86 -5.92 6.36 -8.18
CA HIS A 86 -7.19 5.95 -7.57
C HIS A 86 -7.58 6.92 -6.45
N LYS A 87 -8.87 7.21 -6.34
CA LYS A 87 -9.49 7.88 -5.19
C LYS A 87 -10.43 6.90 -4.53
N VAL A 88 -10.12 6.45 -3.31
CA VAL A 88 -10.96 5.48 -2.60
C VAL A 88 -11.42 6.07 -1.29
N THR A 89 -12.73 6.09 -1.07
CA THR A 89 -13.34 6.48 0.19
C THR A 89 -13.95 5.25 0.83
N VAL A 90 -13.60 4.93 2.08
CA VAL A 90 -14.11 3.77 2.81
C VAL A 90 -14.67 4.17 4.17
N ASP A 91 -15.81 3.60 4.59
CA ASP A 91 -16.40 3.89 5.90
C ASP A 91 -15.50 3.42 7.05
N SER A 92 -15.08 2.15 7.00
CA SER A 92 -14.15 1.57 7.96
C SER A 92 -13.37 0.42 7.33
N ALA A 93 -12.10 0.28 7.75
CA ALA A 93 -11.29 -0.86 7.35
C ALA A 93 -10.38 -1.32 8.49
N ASN A 94 -10.11 -2.62 8.55
CA ASN A 94 -9.13 -3.20 9.46
C ASN A 94 -7.71 -3.14 8.88
N SER A 95 -7.55 -3.31 7.58
CA SER A 95 -6.26 -3.25 6.90
C SER A 95 -6.38 -2.55 5.54
N ILE A 96 -5.48 -1.63 5.25
CA ILE A 96 -5.42 -0.90 3.99
C ILE A 96 -4.03 -1.13 3.37
N MET A 97 -4.01 -1.79 2.21
CA MET A 97 -2.82 -2.01 1.41
C MET A 97 -2.90 -1.12 0.17
N VAL A 98 -1.95 -0.22 0.00
CA VAL A 98 -1.88 0.64 -1.17
C VAL A 98 -0.56 0.39 -1.88
N SER A 99 -0.63 0.12 -3.16
CA SER A 99 0.52 -0.08 -4.03
C SER A 99 0.36 0.68 -5.34
N GLY A 100 1.47 1.09 -5.93
CA GLY A 100 1.46 1.88 -7.17
C GLY A 100 1.76 3.37 -6.95
N ASN A 101 1.12 4.26 -7.69
CA ASN A 101 1.52 5.68 -7.75
C ASN A 101 0.34 6.68 -7.66
N SER A 102 0.49 7.70 -6.81
CA SER A 102 -0.47 8.82 -6.65
C SER A 102 -1.90 8.39 -6.30
N ASN A 103 -2.06 7.39 -5.44
CA ASN A 103 -3.38 6.97 -4.95
C ASN A 103 -3.78 7.75 -3.69
N ASP A 104 -5.04 8.15 -3.60
CA ASP A 104 -5.60 8.91 -2.48
C ASP A 104 -6.70 8.09 -1.80
N ILE A 105 -6.45 7.68 -0.56
CA ILE A 105 -7.36 6.86 0.23
C ILE A 105 -7.82 7.64 1.46
N THR A 106 -9.14 7.79 1.58
CA THR A 106 -9.81 8.38 2.73
C THR A 106 -10.59 7.29 3.47
N TYR A 107 -10.34 7.13 4.76
CA TYR A 107 -11.17 6.29 5.63
C TYR A 107 -11.88 7.13 6.68
N HIS A 108 -13.15 6.87 6.96
CA HIS A 108 -13.91 7.70 7.89
C HIS A 108 -13.67 7.29 9.35
N SER A 109 -13.61 5.99 9.64
CA SER A 109 -13.55 5.47 11.01
C SER A 109 -12.68 4.21 11.15
N GLY A 110 -12.29 3.91 12.39
CA GLY A 110 -11.45 2.76 12.73
C GLY A 110 -9.97 3.09 12.85
N THR A 111 -9.15 2.06 13.05
CA THR A 111 -7.69 2.15 13.15
C THR A 111 -7.05 1.13 12.20
N PRO A 112 -7.13 1.36 10.87
CA PRO A 112 -6.61 0.41 9.90
C PRO A 112 -5.10 0.24 10.04
N ALA A 113 -4.63 -0.99 9.89
CA ALA A 113 -3.22 -1.24 9.61
C ALA A 113 -2.93 -0.78 8.17
N VAL A 114 -2.16 0.30 8.02
CA VAL A 114 -1.84 0.86 6.71
C VAL A 114 -0.49 0.33 6.22
N ASN A 115 -0.49 -0.31 5.06
CA ASN A 115 0.70 -0.73 4.34
C ASN A 115 0.76 -0.03 2.97
N ASN A 116 1.60 1.00 2.87
CA ASN A 116 1.74 1.80 1.67
C ASN A 116 3.08 1.50 1.00
N THR A 117 3.01 0.80 -0.13
CA THR A 117 4.16 0.33 -0.92
C THR A 117 4.09 0.95 -2.31
N GLY A 118 4.57 2.19 -2.44
CA GLY A 118 4.50 2.90 -3.71
C GLY A 118 4.96 4.35 -3.59
N ASN A 119 4.69 5.13 -4.63
CA ASN A 119 5.11 6.52 -4.73
C ASN A 119 3.90 7.45 -4.61
N GLN A 120 4.04 8.56 -3.87
CA GLN A 120 3.03 9.64 -3.78
C GLN A 120 1.62 9.19 -3.35
N ASN A 121 1.48 8.03 -2.71
CA ASN A 121 0.20 7.58 -2.18
C ASN A 121 -0.10 8.29 -0.85
N VAL A 122 -1.34 8.73 -0.66
CA VAL A 122 -1.83 9.38 0.56
C VAL A 122 -2.91 8.49 1.15
N VAL A 123 -2.80 8.19 2.45
CA VAL A 123 -3.83 7.50 3.22
C VAL A 123 -4.12 8.36 4.43
N HIS A 124 -5.35 8.85 4.55
CA HIS A 124 -5.73 9.77 5.62
C HIS A 124 -7.13 9.47 6.14
N GLN A 125 -7.37 9.87 7.39
CA GLN A 125 -8.71 9.85 7.94
C GLN A 125 -9.44 11.15 7.57
N GLY A 126 -10.70 11.05 7.16
CA GLY A 126 -11.55 12.19 6.79
C GLY A 126 -12.99 11.76 6.59
#